data_AF-X1F796-F1
#
_entry.id   AF-X1F796-F1
#
_cell.length_a   1.000
_cell.length_b   1.000
_cell.length_c   1.000
_cell.angle_alpha   90.00
_cell.angle_beta   90.00
_cell.angle_gamma   90.00
#
_symmetry.space_group_name_H-M   'P 1'
#
loop_
_entity.id
_entity.type
_entity.pdbx_description
1 polymer ?
#
loop_
_entity_poly.entity_id
_entity_poly.type
_entity_poly.pdbx_seq_one_letter_code
_entity_poly.pdbx_strand_id
1 'polypeptide(L)'
;MPGTEYIKVESEHSVMASIIGASMAGTRTFTATSGQGLFYMYEMVHWASGVRLPIVMAIISRGTAPPWNIWADFSDVISCRDTGWMSSFCSSHQEIYDEILMSYKVCEDYDVLLPKFVAYGGFILSHTSKPVIIEDQDKVDAFLPPLPDEKGWPHIWIDPERPLMH
;
A
#
# COMPACT_ATOMS: atom_id res chain seq x y z
N MET A 1 -17.80 1.22 -7.17
CA MET A 1 -16.53 1.10 -7.90
C MET A 1 -16.62 -0.15 -8.75
N PRO A 2 -16.97 -0.04 -10.04
CA PRO A 2 -16.98 -1.19 -10.95
C PRO A 2 -15.57 -1.78 -11.01
N GLY A 3 -15.44 -3.12 -10.91
CA GLY A 3 -14.15 -3.80 -11.02
C GLY A 3 -13.25 -3.71 -9.77
N THR A 4 -13.81 -3.47 -8.58
CA THR A 4 -13.06 -3.50 -7.31
C THR A 4 -13.76 -4.40 -6.31
N GLU A 5 -13.00 -5.31 -5.69
CA GLU A 5 -13.48 -6.17 -4.62
C GLU A 5 -13.06 -5.64 -3.25
N TYR A 6 -14.01 -5.56 -2.32
CA TYR A 6 -13.75 -5.11 -0.94
C TYR A 6 -13.81 -6.30 0.02
N ILE A 7 -12.64 -6.70 0.52
CA ILE A 7 -12.48 -7.85 1.41
C ILE A 7 -12.42 -7.36 2.85
N LYS A 8 -13.37 -7.82 3.68
CA LYS A 8 -13.37 -7.59 5.13
C LYS A 8 -12.78 -8.80 5.81
N VAL A 9 -11.71 -8.57 6.55
CA VAL A 9 -11.05 -9.59 7.38
C VAL A 9 -10.98 -9.11 8.82
N GLU A 10 -10.68 -10.04 9.71
CA GLU A 10 -10.74 -9.89 11.16
C GLU A 10 -9.57 -9.12 11.77
N SER A 11 -8.45 -9.01 11.06
CA SER A 11 -7.24 -8.37 11.59
C SER A 11 -6.35 -7.77 10.52
N GLU A 12 -5.49 -6.83 10.92
CA GLU A 12 -4.45 -6.26 10.07
C GLU A 12 -3.46 -7.30 9.51
N HIS A 13 -3.12 -8.33 10.28
CA HIS A 13 -2.28 -9.43 9.79
C HIS A 13 -2.97 -10.14 8.61
N SER A 14 -4.26 -10.47 8.78
CA SER A 14 -5.10 -11.09 7.76
C SER A 14 -5.35 -10.18 6.57
N VAL A 15 -5.39 -8.85 6.78
CA VAL A 15 -5.48 -7.85 5.70
C VAL A 15 -4.26 -7.99 4.80
N MET A 16 -3.07 -7.94 5.37
CA MET A 16 -1.84 -8.03 4.58
C MET A 16 -1.72 -9.39 3.88
N ALA A 17 -2.07 -10.49 4.55
CA ALA A 17 -2.08 -11.81 3.93
C ALA A 17 -3.03 -11.90 2.72
N SER A 18 -4.22 -11.31 2.84
CA SER A 18 -5.20 -11.27 1.74
C SER A 18 -4.72 -10.40 0.57
N ILE A 19 -4.12 -9.24 0.88
CA ILE A 19 -3.55 -8.30 -0.10
C ILE A 19 -2.38 -8.94 -0.85
N ILE A 20 -1.50 -9.64 -0.13
CA ILE A 20 -0.41 -10.41 -0.71
C ILE A 20 -0.95 -11.47 -1.68
N GLY A 21 -1.92 -12.27 -1.25
CA GLY A 21 -2.53 -13.30 -2.10
C GLY A 21 -3.18 -12.72 -3.35
N ALA A 22 -3.94 -11.63 -3.21
CA ALA A 22 -4.56 -10.93 -4.32
C ALA A 22 -3.53 -10.31 -5.27
N SER A 23 -2.44 -9.74 -4.74
CA SER A 23 -1.35 -9.22 -5.57
C SER A 23 -0.60 -10.34 -6.28
N MET A 24 -0.36 -11.49 -5.65
CA MET A 24 0.26 -12.64 -6.33
C MET A 24 -0.65 -13.26 -7.39
N ALA A 25 -1.95 -13.17 -7.19
CA ALA A 25 -2.97 -13.40 -8.21
C ALA A 25 -3.19 -12.15 -9.08
N GLY A 26 -2.14 -11.34 -9.28
CA GLY A 26 -2.01 -10.27 -10.28
C GLY A 26 -3.16 -9.27 -10.32
N THR A 27 -3.57 -8.82 -9.15
CA THR A 27 -4.49 -7.69 -9.02
C THR A 27 -3.74 -6.51 -8.39
N ARG A 28 -4.05 -5.28 -8.81
CA ARG A 28 -3.60 -4.08 -8.12
C ARG A 28 -4.29 -3.98 -6.76
N THR A 29 -3.51 -3.89 -5.69
CA THR A 29 -4.05 -3.94 -4.32
C THR A 29 -3.77 -2.69 -3.52
N PHE A 30 -4.70 -2.32 -2.64
CA PHE A 30 -4.60 -1.19 -1.73
C PHE A 30 -5.09 -1.56 -0.34
N THR A 31 -4.46 -1.02 0.70
CA THR A 31 -5.02 -1.05 2.05
C THR A 31 -4.54 0.14 2.88
N ALA A 32 -5.09 0.30 4.08
CA ALA A 32 -4.71 1.34 5.01
C ALA A 32 -4.69 0.83 6.46
N THR A 33 -3.75 1.33 7.26
CA THR A 33 -3.66 1.01 8.69
C THR A 33 -3.02 2.17 9.49
N SER A 34 -2.86 1.98 10.80
CA SER A 34 -2.35 2.99 11.74
C SER A 34 -1.82 2.35 13.02
N GLY A 35 -0.65 2.79 13.51
CA GLY A 35 -0.16 2.46 14.85
C GLY A 35 -0.03 0.95 15.09
N GLN A 36 -0.73 0.47 16.12
CA GLN A 36 -0.75 -0.93 16.54
C GLN A 36 -1.17 -1.90 15.43
N GLY A 37 -2.02 -1.45 14.49
CA GLY A 37 -2.41 -2.26 13.34
C GLY A 37 -1.23 -2.58 12.43
N LEU A 38 -0.34 -1.60 12.21
CA LEU A 38 0.89 -1.82 11.43
C LEU A 38 1.84 -2.80 12.13
N PHE A 39 1.98 -2.70 13.45
CA PHE A 39 2.76 -3.70 14.21
C PHE A 39 2.16 -5.10 14.13
N TYR A 40 0.83 -5.18 14.13
CA TYR A 40 0.17 -6.47 14.09
C TYR A 40 0.38 -7.20 12.76
N MET A 41 0.54 -6.46 11.65
CA MET A 41 0.86 -7.01 10.32
C MET A 41 2.36 -7.09 10.01
N TYR A 42 3.25 -6.81 10.98
CA TYR A 42 4.69 -6.62 10.73
C TYR A 42 5.38 -7.81 10.04
N GLU A 43 5.02 -9.04 10.41
CA GLU A 43 5.52 -10.25 9.73
C GLU A 43 5.21 -10.23 8.23
N MET A 44 3.97 -9.90 7.88
CA MET A 44 3.51 -9.90 6.49
C MET A 44 4.08 -8.73 5.70
N VAL A 45 4.44 -7.61 6.36
CA VAL A 45 5.18 -6.50 5.74
C VAL A 45 6.53 -7.01 5.19
N HIS A 46 7.29 -7.80 5.96
CA HIS A 46 8.53 -8.42 5.46
C HIS A 46 8.27 -9.38 4.30
N TRP A 47 7.18 -10.13 4.36
CA TRP A 47 6.85 -11.09 3.32
C TRP A 47 6.57 -10.40 1.97
N ALA A 48 5.76 -9.33 1.98
CA ALA A 48 5.38 -8.57 0.79
C ALA A 48 6.58 -8.03 -0.01
N SER A 49 7.61 -7.53 0.68
CA SER A 49 8.83 -7.04 0.01
C SER A 49 9.71 -8.19 -0.46
N GLY A 50 9.81 -9.28 0.31
CA GLY A 50 10.59 -10.46 -0.03
C GLY A 50 10.14 -11.13 -1.33
N VAL A 51 8.84 -11.13 -1.62
CA VAL A 51 8.27 -11.64 -2.88
C VAL A 51 8.05 -10.56 -3.95
N ARG A 52 8.57 -9.34 -3.73
CA ARG A 52 8.60 -8.25 -4.73
C ARG A 52 7.20 -7.82 -5.22
N LEU A 53 6.23 -7.67 -4.32
CA LEU A 53 4.86 -7.31 -4.70
C LEU A 53 4.64 -5.78 -4.76
N PRO A 54 3.99 -5.26 -5.81
CA PRO A 54 3.73 -3.83 -5.97
C PRO A 54 2.50 -3.36 -5.16
N ILE A 55 2.58 -3.46 -3.84
CA ILE A 55 1.49 -3.09 -2.93
C ILE A 55 1.63 -1.63 -2.51
N VAL A 56 0.54 -0.85 -2.58
CA VAL A 56 0.47 0.50 -2.03
C VAL A 56 -0.36 0.48 -0.75
N MET A 57 0.20 1.03 0.33
CA MET A 57 -0.46 1.10 1.63
C MET A 57 -0.42 2.52 2.21
N ALA A 58 -1.59 3.05 2.55
CA ALA A 58 -1.69 4.31 3.28
C ALA A 58 -1.48 4.07 4.79
N ILE A 59 -0.52 4.79 5.38
CA ILE A 59 -0.28 4.75 6.82
C ILE A 59 -0.70 6.07 7.43
N ILE A 60 -1.84 6.06 8.10
CA ILE A 60 -2.28 7.20 8.92
C ILE A 60 -1.55 7.08 10.25
N SER A 61 -0.35 7.64 10.31
CA SER A 61 0.53 7.38 11.44
C SER A 61 -0.06 7.91 12.75
N ARG A 62 0.03 7.07 13.79
CA ARG A 62 -0.33 7.42 15.16
C ARG A 62 0.61 6.78 16.17
N GLY A 63 0.66 7.36 17.36
CA GLY A 63 1.61 6.95 18.36
C GLY A 63 1.47 5.54 18.93
N THR A 64 2.63 4.92 19.14
CA THR A 64 2.75 3.61 19.76
C THR A 64 2.27 3.62 21.20
N ALA A 65 1.56 2.57 21.61
CA ALA A 65 1.31 2.32 23.03
C ALA A 65 2.51 1.62 23.70
N PRO A 66 2.72 1.78 25.01
CA PRO A 66 2.00 2.63 25.97
C PRO A 66 2.62 4.04 26.18
N PRO A 67 1.83 5.04 26.63
CA PRO A 67 0.37 5.03 26.83
C PRO A 67 -0.37 5.07 25.49
N TRP A 68 -1.70 4.84 25.51
CA TRP A 68 -2.48 4.88 24.27
C TRP A 68 -2.46 6.27 23.65
N ASN A 69 -2.04 6.36 22.39
CA ASN A 69 -1.95 7.60 21.64
C ASN A 69 -2.65 7.44 20.28
N ILE A 70 -3.39 8.47 19.89
CA ILE A 70 -4.06 8.57 18.57
C ILE A 70 -3.51 9.73 17.73
N TRP A 71 -2.61 10.52 18.29
CA TRP A 71 -1.92 11.62 17.62
C TRP A 71 -0.74 11.09 16.81
N ALA A 72 -0.36 11.84 15.76
CA ALA A 72 0.75 11.51 14.90
C ALA A 72 2.10 11.56 15.62
N ASP A 73 2.94 10.54 15.44
CA ASP A 73 4.36 10.56 15.86
C ASP A 73 5.33 9.76 14.96
N PHE A 74 4.83 9.12 13.88
CA PHE A 74 5.62 8.35 12.90
C PHE A 74 6.45 7.19 13.45
N SER A 75 6.32 6.86 14.73
CA SER A 75 7.02 5.75 15.37
C SER A 75 6.64 4.39 14.77
N ASP A 76 5.37 4.23 14.38
CA ASP A 76 4.85 3.06 13.69
C ASP A 76 5.54 2.82 12.34
N VAL A 77 5.58 3.83 11.47
CA VAL A 77 6.22 3.75 10.15
C VAL A 77 7.72 3.56 10.28
N ILE A 78 8.39 4.33 11.15
CA ILE A 78 9.85 4.28 11.30
C ILE A 78 10.31 2.92 11.85
N SER A 79 9.49 2.25 12.65
CA SER A 79 9.77 0.88 13.11
C SER A 79 9.80 -0.14 11.96
N CYS A 80 9.22 0.19 10.80
CA CYS A 80 9.21 -0.64 9.60
C CYS A 80 10.28 -0.23 8.57
N ARG A 81 11.19 0.70 8.89
CA ARG A 81 12.17 1.24 7.91
C ARG A 81 13.05 0.18 7.24
N ASP A 82 13.29 -0.94 7.93
CA ASP A 82 14.20 -2.00 7.51
C ASP A 82 13.46 -3.15 6.80
N THR A 83 12.15 -3.02 6.53
CA THR A 83 11.34 -4.09 5.90
C THR A 83 11.43 -4.11 4.37
N GLY A 84 12.19 -3.21 3.74
CA GLY A 84 12.30 -3.12 2.28
C GLY A 84 11.12 -2.45 1.59
N TRP A 85 10.29 -1.72 2.34
CA TRP A 85 9.21 -0.89 1.80
C TRP A 85 9.71 0.52 1.51
N MET A 86 9.44 1.02 0.29
CA MET A 86 9.62 2.43 0.00
C MET A 86 8.69 3.25 0.89
N SER A 87 9.13 4.40 1.39
CA SER A 87 8.34 5.18 2.34
C SER A 87 8.34 6.65 1.95
N SER A 88 7.16 7.23 1.88
CA SER A 88 6.93 8.67 1.68
C SER A 88 6.19 9.25 2.87
N PHE A 89 6.47 10.51 3.20
CA PHE A 89 5.82 11.23 4.30
C PHE A 89 5.15 12.47 3.72
N CYS A 90 3.83 12.42 3.54
CA CYS A 90 3.06 13.51 2.98
C CYS A 90 2.75 14.57 4.04
N SER A 91 2.82 15.82 3.63
CA SER A 91 2.63 17.02 4.46
C SER A 91 1.35 17.80 4.13
N SER A 92 0.65 17.43 3.05
CA SER A 92 -0.60 18.05 2.63
C SER A 92 -1.60 17.06 2.03
N HIS A 93 -2.89 17.44 1.98
CA HIS A 93 -3.94 16.65 1.33
C HIS A 93 -3.70 16.41 -0.16
N GLN A 94 -3.11 17.40 -0.84
CA GLN A 94 -2.73 17.28 -2.25
C GLN A 94 -1.62 16.25 -2.41
N GLU A 95 -0.58 16.33 -1.56
CA GLU A 95 0.51 15.35 -1.59
C GLU A 95 0.02 13.94 -1.35
N ILE A 96 -0.96 13.71 -0.44
CA ILE A 96 -1.52 12.37 -0.23
C ILE A 96 -2.16 11.83 -1.52
N TYR A 97 -2.94 12.66 -2.22
CA TYR A 97 -3.58 12.26 -3.47
C TYR A 97 -2.55 11.97 -4.57
N ASP A 98 -1.61 12.90 -4.80
CA ASP A 98 -0.58 12.78 -5.83
C ASP A 98 0.35 11.58 -5.55
N GLU A 99 0.75 11.41 -4.30
CA GLU A 99 1.68 10.36 -3.88
C GLU A 99 1.08 8.96 -4.04
N ILE A 100 -0.23 8.78 -3.85
CA ILE A 100 -0.89 7.49 -4.12
C ILE A 100 -0.76 7.13 -5.61
N LEU A 101 -1.00 8.08 -6.52
CA LEU A 101 -0.88 7.86 -7.96
C LEU A 101 0.57 7.59 -8.37
N MET A 102 1.50 8.43 -7.89
CA MET A 102 2.93 8.24 -8.13
C MET A 102 3.45 6.91 -7.55
N SER A 103 2.90 6.47 -6.41
CA SER A 103 3.27 5.21 -5.79
C SER A 103 2.96 4.03 -6.70
N TYR A 104 1.77 3.95 -7.31
CA TYR A 104 1.49 2.87 -8.26
C TYR A 104 2.42 2.91 -9.48
N LYS A 105 2.71 4.11 -10.00
CA LYS A 105 3.64 4.25 -11.14
C LYS A 105 5.02 3.68 -10.83
N VAL A 106 5.51 3.87 -9.61
CA VAL A 106 6.84 3.40 -9.18
C VAL A 106 6.80 1.94 -8.73
N CYS A 107 5.82 1.53 -7.92
CA CYS A 107 5.73 0.16 -7.40
C CYS A 107 5.60 -0.87 -8.51
N GLU A 108 4.82 -0.56 -9.56
CA GLU A 108 4.54 -1.46 -10.68
C GLU A 108 5.53 -1.35 -11.84
N ASP A 109 6.55 -0.51 -11.70
CA ASP A 109 7.67 -0.49 -12.63
C ASP A 109 8.47 -1.80 -12.50
N TYR A 110 8.78 -2.43 -13.63
CA TYR A 110 9.45 -3.74 -13.68
C TYR A 110 10.87 -3.73 -13.12
N ASP A 111 11.54 -2.58 -13.14
CA ASP A 111 12.86 -2.43 -12.54
C ASP A 111 12.78 -2.26 -11.01
N VAL A 112 11.59 -1.95 -10.47
CA VAL A 112 11.33 -1.69 -9.06
C VAL A 112 10.62 -2.88 -8.40
N LEU A 113 9.34 -3.11 -8.68
CA LEU A 113 8.54 -4.21 -8.11
C LEU A 113 8.72 -4.33 -6.59
N LEU A 114 8.49 -3.23 -5.89
CA LEU A 114 8.59 -3.14 -4.43
C LEU A 114 7.35 -2.45 -3.85
N PRO A 115 6.94 -2.82 -2.64
CA PRO A 115 5.80 -2.21 -2.00
C PRO A 115 6.15 -0.83 -1.40
N LYS A 116 5.13 -0.02 -1.16
CA LYS A 116 5.30 1.37 -0.69
C LYS A 116 4.30 1.80 0.37
N PHE A 117 4.82 2.46 1.39
CA PHE A 117 4.08 3.22 2.38
C PHE A 117 3.87 4.67 1.91
N VAL A 118 2.62 5.10 1.93
CA VAL A 118 2.21 6.50 1.84
C VAL A 118 1.82 6.95 3.24
N ALA A 119 2.79 7.45 3.99
CA ALA A 119 2.60 7.84 5.38
C ALA A 119 2.19 9.30 5.50
N TYR A 120 1.28 9.60 6.42
CA TYR A 120 0.89 10.97 6.75
C TYR A 120 0.37 11.07 8.19
N GLY A 121 0.43 12.27 8.75
CA GLY A 121 0.09 12.50 10.14
C GLY A 121 -1.39 12.29 10.43
N GLY A 122 -1.68 11.39 11.38
CA GLY A 122 -3.01 11.24 11.96
C GLY A 122 -3.57 12.55 12.52
N PHE A 123 -4.89 12.66 12.51
CA PHE A 123 -5.68 13.83 12.90
C PHE A 123 -5.51 15.03 11.96
N ILE A 124 -4.33 15.63 11.88
CA ILE A 124 -4.10 16.87 11.13
C ILE A 124 -4.37 16.65 9.64
N LEU A 125 -3.81 15.60 9.03
CA LEU A 125 -4.01 15.37 7.59
C LEU A 125 -5.18 14.42 7.32
N SER A 126 -5.45 13.47 8.22
CA SER A 126 -6.53 12.50 8.00
C SER A 126 -7.94 12.99 8.35
N HIS A 127 -8.10 13.99 9.22
CA HIS A 127 -9.43 14.44 9.70
C HIS A 127 -9.72 15.92 9.43
N THR A 128 -8.76 16.70 8.95
CA THR A 128 -9.04 18.06 8.46
C THR A 128 -9.33 18.01 6.96
N SER A 129 -9.96 19.06 6.44
CA SER A 129 -10.24 19.21 5.01
C SER A 129 -9.48 20.40 4.43
N LYS A 130 -8.96 20.21 3.22
CA LYS A 130 -8.44 21.27 2.36
C LYS A 130 -8.87 21.02 0.92
N PRO A 131 -8.96 22.05 0.08
CA PRO A 131 -9.12 21.86 -1.36
C PRO A 131 -7.98 21.01 -1.94
N VAL A 132 -8.34 20.08 -2.81
CA VAL A 132 -7.42 19.22 -3.56
C VAL A 132 -7.82 19.30 -5.03
N ILE A 133 -6.84 19.42 -5.90
CA ILE A 133 -6.99 19.32 -7.35
C ILE A 133 -7.00 17.83 -7.67
N ILE A 134 -8.15 17.35 -8.15
CA ILE A 134 -8.32 15.97 -8.62
C ILE A 134 -8.15 16.01 -10.13
N GLU A 135 -7.24 15.20 -10.65
CA GLU A 135 -7.00 15.10 -12.08
C GLU A 135 -8.13 14.34 -12.79
N ASP A 136 -8.34 14.68 -14.07
CA ASP A 136 -9.29 13.97 -14.93
C ASP A 136 -8.87 12.49 -15.11
N GLN A 137 -9.85 11.60 -15.19
CA GLN A 137 -9.61 10.16 -15.29
C GLN A 137 -8.69 9.79 -16.48
N ASP A 138 -8.87 10.43 -17.64
CA ASP A 138 -8.05 10.18 -18.82
C ASP A 138 -6.56 10.49 -18.58
N LYS A 139 -6.24 11.49 -17.76
CA LYS A 139 -4.86 11.80 -17.39
C LYS A 139 -4.29 10.77 -16.44
N VAL A 140 -5.10 10.29 -15.49
CA VAL A 140 -4.71 9.25 -14.54
C VAL A 140 -4.44 7.94 -15.30
N ASP A 141 -5.31 7.57 -16.24
CA ASP A 141 -5.17 6.37 -17.06
C ASP A 141 -3.95 6.44 -17.99
N ALA A 142 -3.65 7.63 -18.53
CA ALA A 142 -2.44 7.86 -19.33
C ALA A 142 -1.15 7.85 -18.49
N PHE A 143 -1.23 8.24 -17.22
CA PHE A 143 -0.08 8.29 -16.32
C PHE A 143 0.25 6.91 -15.75
N LEU A 144 -0.75 6.18 -15.25
CA LEU A 144 -0.56 4.91 -14.56
C LEU A 144 -0.19 3.77 -15.54
N PRO A 145 0.60 2.79 -15.09
CA PRO A 145 0.80 1.57 -15.87
C PRO A 145 -0.54 0.82 -16.00
N PRO A 146 -0.71 0.05 -17.10
CA PRO A 146 -1.90 -0.77 -17.28
C PRO A 146 -2.03 -1.76 -16.13
N LEU A 147 -3.27 -2.07 -15.76
CA LEU A 147 -3.52 -3.15 -14.80
C LEU A 147 -2.96 -4.48 -15.34
N PRO A 148 -2.55 -5.41 -14.48
CA PRO A 148 -2.15 -6.74 -14.92
C PRO A 148 -3.27 -7.40 -15.73
N ASP A 149 -2.89 -8.12 -16.78
CA ASP A 149 -3.82 -8.91 -17.58
C ASP A 149 -4.03 -10.29 -16.95
N GLU A 150 -4.65 -11.22 -17.69
CA GLU A 150 -4.91 -12.59 -17.23
C GLU A 150 -3.62 -13.38 -16.90
N LYS A 151 -2.43 -12.87 -17.25
CA LYS A 151 -1.13 -13.48 -16.96
C LYS A 151 -0.46 -12.88 -15.73
N GLY A 152 -1.10 -11.92 -15.07
CA GLY A 152 -0.65 -11.33 -13.82
C GLY A 152 0.61 -10.47 -13.93
N TRP A 153 1.35 -10.37 -12.82
CA TRP A 153 2.66 -9.73 -12.84
C TRP A 153 3.68 -10.63 -13.53
N PRO A 154 4.53 -10.11 -14.42
CA PRO A 154 5.42 -10.93 -15.24
C PRO A 154 6.51 -11.64 -14.44
N HIS A 155 6.84 -11.16 -13.24
CA HIS A 155 7.84 -11.78 -12.35
C HIS A 155 7.22 -12.78 -11.38
N ILE A 156 5.98 -12.57 -10.93
CA ILE A 156 5.31 -13.43 -9.96
C ILE A 156 3.81 -13.51 -10.24
N TRP A 157 3.34 -14.72 -10.55
CA TRP A 157 1.94 -14.99 -10.81
C TRP A 157 1.61 -16.43 -10.40
N ILE A 158 0.57 -16.60 -9.58
CA ILE A 158 0.07 -17.92 -9.19
C ILE A 158 -0.87 -18.41 -10.28
N ASP A 159 -0.33 -19.23 -11.18
CA ASP A 159 -1.06 -19.87 -12.27
C ASP A 159 -1.09 -21.39 -12.09
N PRO A 160 -2.28 -22.03 -11.98
CA PRO A 160 -2.39 -23.48 -12.00
C PRO A 160 -1.83 -24.12 -13.28
N GLU A 161 -1.91 -23.43 -14.42
CA GLU A 161 -1.40 -23.90 -15.71
C GLU A 161 0.11 -23.67 -15.87
N ARG A 162 0.66 -22.70 -15.14
CA ARG A 162 2.09 -22.36 -15.14
C ARG A 162 2.62 -22.23 -13.70
N PRO A 163 2.81 -23.36 -12.99
CA PRO A 163 3.25 -23.33 -11.59
C PRO A 163 4.66 -22.74 -11.46
N LEU A 164 4.85 -21.91 -10.43
CA LEU A 164 6.16 -21.41 -10.04
C LEU A 164 7.01 -22.57 -9.49
N MET A 165 8.03 -22.96 -10.24
CA MET A 165 9.03 -23.95 -9.81
C MET A 165 10.19 -23.23 -9.12
N HIS A 166 10.62 -23.76 -7.98
CA HIS A 166 11.74 -23.25 -7.18
C HIS A 166 13.10 -23.75 -7.71
#